data_AF-A0A501XI52-F1
#
_entry.id   AF-A0A501XI52-F1
#
_cell.length_a   1.000
_cell.length_b   1.000
_cell.length_c   1.000
_cell.angle_alpha   90.00
_cell.angle_beta   90.00
_cell.angle_gamma   90.00
#
_symmetry.space_group_name_H-M   'P 1'
#
loop_
_entity.id
_entity.type
_entity.pdbx_description
1 polymer ?
#
loop_
_entity_poly.entity_id
_entity_poly.type
_entity_poly.pdbx_seq_one_letter_code
_entity_poly.pdbx_strand_id
1 'polypeptide(L)'
;MSLFALFLLAQAATTPPPEAAPDDGDEIVILARKLKLVQVHLLRTGHGQPGICTIQKSSGDAEVDKLTCEAAVACTLKLPSRSTPPAEMTACTREEQARRVEELADKRMQEDKNN
;
A
#
# COMPACT_ATOMS: atom_id res chain seq x y z
N MET A 1 48.93 34.26 31.21
CA MET A 1 48.64 34.06 29.77
C MET A 1 47.79 32.79 29.68
N SER A 2 46.50 32.93 30.00
CA SER A 2 45.37 33.08 29.06
C SER A 2 44.98 31.74 28.42
N LEU A 3 43.99 31.03 28.98
CA LEU A 3 42.55 31.14 28.65
C LEU A 3 42.24 30.53 27.27
N PHE A 4 42.13 29.20 27.21
CA PHE A 4 41.60 28.44 26.07
C PHE A 4 40.78 27.25 26.58
N ALA A 5 39.65 27.53 27.22
CA ALA A 5 38.76 26.50 27.75
C ALA A 5 37.31 26.96 27.74
N LEU A 6 36.78 27.40 26.59
CA LEU A 6 35.38 27.82 26.50
C LEU A 6 34.90 27.98 25.06
N PHE A 7 34.83 26.91 24.26
CA PHE A 7 34.17 27.00 22.93
C PHE A 7 33.64 25.66 22.39
N LEU A 8 32.92 24.87 23.20
CA LEU A 8 32.31 23.60 22.74
C LEU A 8 30.84 23.41 23.15
N LEU A 9 30.14 24.46 23.57
CA LEU A 9 28.71 24.41 23.92
C LEU A 9 27.87 25.22 22.92
N ALA A 10 27.75 24.75 21.68
CA ALA A 10 26.76 25.28 20.75
C ALA A 10 26.43 24.30 19.61
N GLN A 11 26.21 23.03 19.92
CA GLN A 11 25.45 22.16 19.00
C GLN A 11 23.99 22.20 19.44
N ALA A 12 23.31 23.30 19.08
CA ALA A 12 21.87 23.37 19.15
C ALA A 12 21.31 22.38 18.11
N ALA A 13 20.82 21.24 18.62
CA ALA A 13 20.05 20.28 17.85
C ALA A 13 18.88 21.01 17.20
N THR A 14 18.96 21.21 15.89
CA THR A 14 17.85 21.69 15.09
C THR A 14 16.95 20.48 14.89
N THR A 15 16.01 20.27 15.81
CA THR A 15 14.93 19.31 15.60
C THR A 15 14.12 19.78 14.39
N PRO A 16 14.01 18.99 13.31
CA PRO A 16 13.15 19.36 12.20
C PRO A 16 11.71 19.56 12.71
N PRO A 17 10.94 20.51 12.13
CA PRO A 17 9.55 20.70 12.49
C PRO A 17 8.79 19.38 12.35
N PRO A 18 7.85 19.06 13.26
CA PRO A 18 7.00 17.90 13.10
C PRO A 18 6.24 18.04 11.78
N GLU A 19 6.52 17.13 10.85
CA GLU A 19 5.79 16.99 9.60
C GLU A 19 4.34 16.64 9.98
N ALA A 20 3.40 17.51 9.61
CA ALA A 20 2.00 17.31 9.95
C ALA A 20 1.54 15.97 9.35
N ALA A 21 0.97 15.11 10.18
CA ALA A 21 0.42 13.83 9.75
C ALA A 21 -0.60 14.07 8.62
N PRO A 22 -0.58 13.27 7.54
CA PRO A 22 -1.52 13.41 6.44
C PRO A 22 -2.96 13.26 6.96
N ASP A 23 -3.86 14.10 6.43
CA ASP A 23 -5.29 14.03 6.72
C ASP A 23 -5.88 12.71 6.20
N ASP A 24 -6.98 12.23 6.80
CA ASP A 24 -7.55 10.91 6.49
C ASP A 24 -7.86 10.74 4.98
N GLY A 25 -8.25 11.83 4.31
CA GLY A 25 -8.50 11.84 2.87
C GLY A 25 -7.22 11.76 2.01
N ASP A 26 -6.08 12.23 2.52
CA ASP A 26 -4.83 12.26 1.78
C ASP A 26 -4.21 10.86 1.66
N GLU A 27 -4.24 10.05 2.73
CA GLU A 27 -3.68 8.69 2.69
C GLU A 27 -4.43 7.79 1.71
N ILE A 28 -5.77 7.82 1.71
CA ILE A 28 -6.58 7.07 0.74
C ILE A 28 -6.23 7.47 -0.70
N VAL A 29 -6.04 8.77 -0.96
CA VAL A 29 -5.65 9.28 -2.29
C VAL A 29 -4.24 8.81 -2.66
N ILE A 30 -3.29 8.80 -1.72
CA ILE A 30 -1.93 8.30 -1.93
C ILE A 30 -1.96 6.80 -2.27
N LEU A 31 -2.66 5.99 -1.47
CA LEU A 31 -2.81 4.56 -1.71
C LEU A 31 -3.47 4.28 -3.07
N ALA A 32 -4.54 5.02 -3.41
CA ALA A 32 -5.20 4.89 -4.70
C ALA A 32 -4.29 5.27 -5.88
N ARG A 33 -3.40 6.26 -5.73
CA ARG A 33 -2.38 6.60 -6.74
C ARG A 33 -1.36 5.47 -6.88
N LYS A 34 -0.86 4.93 -5.76
CA LYS A 34 0.10 3.82 -5.75
C LYS A 34 -0.47 2.58 -6.42
N LEU A 35 -1.73 2.23 -6.14
CA LEU A 35 -2.43 1.10 -6.77
C LEU A 35 -2.43 1.15 -8.29
N LYS A 36 -2.58 2.34 -8.88
CA LYS A 36 -2.54 2.53 -10.34
C LYS A 36 -1.17 2.25 -10.94
N LEU A 37 -0.11 2.26 -10.14
CA LEU A 37 1.26 1.99 -10.59
C LEU A 37 1.58 0.49 -10.59
N VAL A 38 0.86 -0.30 -9.78
CA VAL A 38 1.11 -1.74 -9.66
C VAL A 38 0.66 -2.45 -10.93
N GLN A 39 1.54 -3.28 -11.49
CA GLN A 39 1.20 -4.18 -12.59
C GLN A 39 1.41 -5.61 -12.12
N VAL A 40 0.43 -6.47 -12.37
CA VAL A 40 0.45 -7.87 -11.94
C VAL A 40 0.17 -8.81 -13.10
N HIS A 41 0.81 -9.96 -13.07
CA HIS A 41 0.44 -11.12 -13.86
C HIS A 41 -0.37 -12.07 -13.00
N LEU A 42 -1.58 -12.42 -13.44
CA LEU A 42 -2.45 -13.37 -12.76
C LEU A 42 -2.62 -14.63 -13.61
N LEU A 43 -2.07 -15.75 -13.14
CA LEU A 43 -2.31 -17.06 -13.71
C LEU A 43 -3.51 -17.71 -13.00
N ARG A 44 -4.58 -17.98 -13.75
CA ARG A 44 -5.80 -18.62 -13.22
C ARG A 44 -5.66 -20.13 -13.29
N THR A 45 -5.74 -20.79 -12.13
CA THR A 45 -5.61 -22.25 -11.98
C THR A 45 -6.93 -22.98 -12.27
N GLY A 46 -8.08 -22.30 -12.18
CA GLY A 46 -9.41 -22.88 -12.46
C GLY A 46 -9.90 -23.82 -11.34
N HIS A 47 -11.13 -24.33 -11.46
CA HIS A 47 -11.72 -25.31 -10.53
C HIS A 47 -11.73 -24.87 -9.05
N GLY A 48 -11.88 -23.57 -8.78
CA GLY A 48 -11.93 -23.04 -7.40
C GLY A 48 -10.58 -23.07 -6.68
N GLN A 49 -9.48 -23.31 -7.39
CA GLN A 49 -8.13 -23.15 -6.84
C GLN A 49 -7.71 -21.69 -6.86
N PRO A 50 -6.92 -21.23 -5.88
CA PRO A 50 -6.38 -19.89 -5.89
C PRO A 50 -5.44 -19.73 -7.09
N GLY A 51 -5.59 -18.63 -7.81
CA GLY A 51 -4.66 -18.23 -8.85
C GLY A 51 -3.28 -17.89 -8.30
N ILE A 52 -2.30 -17.84 -9.19
CA ILE A 52 -0.94 -17.41 -8.87
C ILE A 52 -0.80 -15.97 -9.35
N CYS A 53 -0.50 -15.07 -8.42
CA CYS A 53 -0.23 -13.67 -8.75
C CYS A 53 1.27 -13.37 -8.66
N THR A 54 1.78 -12.60 -9.61
CA THR A 54 3.17 -12.14 -9.63
C THR A 54 3.21 -10.65 -9.92
N ILE A 55 3.90 -9.88 -9.07
CA ILE A 55 4.13 -8.46 -9.29
C ILE A 55 5.10 -8.29 -10.47
N GLN A 56 4.66 -7.62 -11.53
CA GLN A 56 5.49 -7.24 -12.67
C GLN A 56 6.11 -5.85 -12.50
N LYS A 57 5.36 -4.93 -11.88
CA LYS A 57 5.82 -3.58 -11.54
C LYS A 57 5.28 -3.21 -10.17
N SER A 58 6.17 -2.86 -9.26
CA SER A 58 5.85 -2.43 -7.89
C SER A 58 5.48 -0.94 -7.86
N SER A 59 4.61 -0.55 -6.92
CA SER A 59 4.37 0.86 -6.59
C SER A 59 5.41 1.48 -5.66
N GLY A 60 6.38 0.69 -5.18
CA GLY A 60 7.32 1.08 -4.13
C GLY A 60 6.75 0.99 -2.71
N ASP A 61 5.58 0.36 -2.54
CA ASP A 61 4.93 0.16 -1.25
C ASP A 61 4.50 -1.29 -1.15
N ALA A 62 5.19 -2.06 -0.29
CA ALA A 62 5.03 -3.50 -0.24
C ALA A 62 3.63 -3.95 0.21
N GLU A 63 2.95 -3.16 1.05
CA GLU A 63 1.58 -3.48 1.46
C GLU A 63 0.60 -3.26 0.31
N VAL A 64 0.77 -2.20 -0.48
CA VAL A 64 -0.05 -1.92 -1.67
C VAL A 64 0.17 -2.99 -2.75
N ASP A 65 1.42 -3.41 -2.99
CA ASP A 65 1.75 -4.47 -3.94
C ASP A 65 1.09 -5.79 -3.52
N LYS A 66 1.26 -6.18 -2.24
CA LYS A 66 0.68 -7.39 -1.67
C LYS A 66 -0.86 -7.38 -1.80
N LEU A 67 -1.49 -6.29 -1.40
CA LEU A 67 -2.93 -6.09 -1.47
C LEU A 67 -3.45 -6.26 -2.90
N THR A 68 -2.74 -5.71 -3.89
CA THR A 68 -3.09 -5.84 -5.31
C THR A 68 -3.15 -7.32 -5.72
N CYS A 69 -2.15 -8.12 -5.31
CA CYS A 69 -2.15 -9.55 -5.59
C CYS A 69 -3.24 -10.31 -4.81
N GLU A 70 -3.45 -10.01 -3.54
CA GLU A 70 -4.48 -10.67 -2.74
C GLU A 70 -5.89 -10.42 -3.28
N ALA A 71 -6.18 -9.20 -3.73
CA ALA A 71 -7.44 -8.87 -4.37
C ALA A 71 -7.66 -9.69 -5.65
N ALA A 72 -6.64 -9.78 -6.51
CA ALA A 72 -6.69 -10.56 -7.74
C ALA A 72 -6.89 -12.06 -7.46
N VAL A 73 -6.16 -12.63 -6.49
CA VAL A 73 -6.28 -14.04 -6.10
C VAL A 73 -7.65 -14.32 -5.47
N ALA A 74 -8.15 -13.45 -4.60
CA ALA A 74 -9.49 -13.59 -4.02
C ALA A 74 -10.57 -13.68 -5.11
N CYS A 75 -10.45 -12.88 -6.17
CA CYS A 75 -11.37 -12.93 -7.30
C CYS A 75 -11.28 -14.23 -8.11
N THR A 76 -10.14 -14.92 -8.14
CA THR A 76 -10.07 -16.26 -8.75
C THR A 76 -10.85 -17.31 -7.98
N LEU A 77 -11.03 -17.13 -6.66
CA LEU A 77 -11.84 -18.01 -5.83
C LEU A 77 -13.33 -17.67 -5.96
N LYS A 78 -13.67 -16.38 -5.99
CA LYS A 78 -15.06 -15.91 -6.18
C LYS A 78 -15.60 -16.24 -7.58
N LEU A 79 -14.74 -16.16 -8.59
CA LEU A 79 -15.07 -16.39 -9.99
C LEU A 79 -14.20 -17.55 -10.53
N PRO A 80 -14.52 -18.81 -10.14
CA PRO A 80 -13.65 -19.97 -10.36
C PRO A 80 -13.62 -20.44 -11.83
N SER A 81 -14.57 -20.01 -12.65
CA SER A 81 -14.65 -20.45 -14.05
C SER A 81 -13.57 -19.80 -14.91
N ARG A 82 -12.78 -20.59 -15.64
CA ARG A 82 -11.82 -20.05 -16.62
C ARG A 82 -12.50 -19.27 -17.74
N SER A 83 -13.79 -19.51 -17.99
CA SER A 83 -14.58 -18.76 -18.97
C SER A 83 -15.16 -17.44 -18.45
N THR A 84 -14.92 -17.07 -17.17
CA THR A 84 -15.36 -15.77 -16.65
C THR A 84 -14.86 -14.64 -17.54
N PRO A 85 -15.75 -13.75 -18.02
CA PRO A 85 -15.36 -12.62 -18.84
C PRO A 85 -14.29 -11.73 -18.17
N PRO A 86 -13.33 -11.19 -18.94
CA PRO A 86 -12.30 -10.30 -18.39
C PRO A 86 -12.86 -9.09 -17.66
N ALA A 87 -14.02 -8.57 -18.10
CA ALA A 87 -14.68 -7.44 -17.47
C ALA A 87 -15.18 -7.77 -16.05
N GLU A 88 -15.76 -8.96 -15.85
CA GLU A 88 -16.22 -9.41 -14.52
C GLU A 88 -15.04 -9.63 -13.57
N MET A 89 -13.95 -10.24 -14.07
CA MET A 89 -12.71 -10.37 -13.28
C MET A 89 -12.13 -9.01 -12.88
N THR A 90 -12.15 -8.05 -13.81
CA THR A 90 -11.65 -6.68 -13.56
C THR A 90 -12.52 -5.96 -12.55
N ALA A 91 -13.85 -6.06 -12.66
CA ALA A 91 -14.78 -5.46 -11.73
C ALA A 91 -14.59 -6.02 -10.31
N CYS A 92 -14.55 -7.34 -10.17
CA CYS A 92 -14.27 -7.99 -8.88
C CYS A 92 -12.95 -7.51 -8.28
N THR A 93 -11.88 -7.48 -9.09
CA THR A 93 -10.55 -7.09 -8.61
C THR A 93 -10.55 -5.64 -8.12
N ARG A 94 -11.21 -4.73 -8.84
CA ARG A 94 -11.32 -3.32 -8.45
C ARG A 94 -12.11 -3.13 -7.16
N GLU A 95 -13.21 -3.86 -7.00
CA GLU A 95 -14.02 -3.83 -5.77
C GLU A 95 -13.21 -4.34 -4.57
N GLU A 96 -12.51 -5.47 -4.73
CA GLU A 96 -11.64 -6.00 -3.67
C GLU A 96 -10.48 -5.06 -3.34
N GLN A 97 -9.89 -4.41 -4.34
CA GLN A 97 -8.84 -3.42 -4.12
C GLN A 97 -9.36 -2.22 -3.33
N ALA A 98 -10.52 -1.67 -3.69
CA ALA A 98 -11.11 -0.53 -3.00
C ALA A 98 -11.35 -0.84 -1.52
N ARG A 99 -12.03 -1.96 -1.23
CA ARG A 99 -12.27 -2.41 0.15
C ARG A 99 -10.99 -2.53 0.96
N ARG A 100 -9.96 -3.14 0.39
CA ARG A 100 -8.69 -3.37 1.09
C ARG A 100 -7.87 -2.10 1.27
N VAL A 101 -8.00 -1.12 0.37
CA VAL A 101 -7.35 0.19 0.51
C VAL A 101 -7.93 0.96 1.68
N GLU A 102 -9.26 0.96 1.81
CA GLU A 102 -9.93 1.58 2.95
C GLU A 102 -9.43 0.94 4.26
N GLU A 103 -9.39 -0.40 4.32
CA GLU A 103 -8.85 -1.13 5.48
C GLU A 103 -7.37 -0.79 5.76
N LEU A 104 -6.55 -0.63 4.73
CA LEU A 104 -5.13 -0.28 4.88
C LEU A 104 -4.95 1.17 5.33
N ALA A 105 -5.73 2.11 4.80
CA ALA A 105 -5.72 3.51 5.22
C ALA A 105 -6.08 3.60 6.70
N ASP A 106 -7.20 2.99 7.11
CA ASP A 106 -7.66 2.97 8.50
C ASP A 106 -6.59 2.42 9.44
N LYS A 107 -5.94 1.33 9.04
CA LYS A 107 -4.84 0.72 9.80
C LYS A 107 -3.67 1.69 9.98
N ARG A 108 -3.17 2.31 8.91
CA ARG A 108 -2.01 3.22 8.96
C ARG A 108 -2.30 4.46 9.82
N MET A 109 -3.49 5.01 9.69
CA MET A 109 -3.93 6.14 10.51
C MET A 109 -4.01 5.79 12.00
N GLN A 110 -4.42 4.56 12.34
CA GLN A 110 -4.43 4.10 13.73
C GLN A 110 -3.01 3.89 14.26
N GLU A 111 -2.11 3.34 13.45
CA GLU A 111 -0.69 3.17 13.81
C GLU A 111 -0.02 4.52 14.09
N ASP A 112 -0.28 5.54 13.26
CA ASP A 112 0.24 6.90 13.44
C ASP A 112 -0.31 7.58 14.71
N LYS A 113 -1.58 7.36 15.06
CA LYS A 113 -2.18 7.90 16.29
C LYS A 113 -1.63 7.26 17.56
N ASN A 114 -1.09 6.04 17.45
CA ASN A 114 -0.58 5.26 18.57
C ASN A 114 0.93 5.46 18.81
N ASN A 115 1.61 6.24 17.97
CA ASN A 115 3.06 6.45 17.98
C ASN A 115 3.41 7.90 18.30
#